data_AF-A0A7C6CBW4-F1
#
_entry.id   AF-A0A7C6CBW4-F1
#
_cell.length_a   1.000
_cell.length_b   1.000
_cell.length_c   1.000
_cell.angle_alpha   90.00
_cell.angle_beta   90.00
_cell.angle_gamma   90.00
#
_symmetry.space_group_name_H-M   'P 1'
#
loop_
_entity.id
_entity.type
_entity.pdbx_description
1 polymer ?
#
loop_
_entity_poly.entity_id
_entity_poly.type
_entity_poly.pdbx_seq_one_letter_code
_entity_poly.pdbx_strand_id
1 'polypeptide(L)'
;MKLKKQAIKVTILSTMVLITIILLIIFNPINNLIGQILLYTLLPLWGFSIIPGYFYVAFLLNKMTFEETLKIGFVLGVVLGFFVFSLPFFLAPYLMVKYYLYICVKIKQEEQLEGFN
;
A
#
# COMPACT_ATOMS: atom_id res chain seq x y z
N MET A 1 -11.21 18.76 4.11
CA MET A 1 -12.31 17.76 3.88
C MET A 1 -12.11 16.78 2.69
N LYS A 2 -11.47 17.17 1.58
CA LYS A 2 -11.29 16.30 0.39
C LYS A 2 -10.38 15.08 0.65
N LEU A 3 -9.28 15.26 1.41
CA LEU A 3 -8.34 14.20 1.75
C LEU A 3 -8.97 13.11 2.64
N LYS A 4 -9.80 13.49 3.62
CA LYS A 4 -10.57 12.53 4.44
C LYS A 4 -11.43 11.60 3.57
N LYS A 5 -12.17 12.18 2.61
CA LYS A 5 -13.00 11.41 1.67
C LYS A 5 -12.16 10.48 0.78
N GLN A 6 -11.00 10.94 0.32
CA GLN A 6 -10.09 10.11 -0.47
C GLN A 6 -9.54 8.93 0.35
N ALA A 7 -9.11 9.18 1.59
CA ALA A 7 -8.62 8.14 2.49
C ALA A 7 -9.67 7.04 2.69
N ILE A 8 -10.91 7.42 2.99
CA ILE A 8 -12.04 6.49 3.14
C ILE A 8 -12.25 5.65 1.87
N LYS A 9 -12.26 6.28 0.68
CA LYS A 9 -12.39 5.56 -0.59
C LYS A 9 -11.27 4.55 -0.80
N VAL A 10 -10.03 4.93 -0.52
CA VAL A 10 -8.86 4.05 -0.64
C VAL A 10 -8.98 2.87 0.32
N THR A 11 -9.40 3.10 1.57
CA THR A 11 -9.64 2.04 2.55
C THR A 11 -10.75 1.09 2.10
N ILE A 12 -11.89 1.60 1.62
CA ILE A 12 -12.99 0.75 1.11
C ILE A 12 -12.50 -0.14 -0.04
N LEU A 13 -11.79 0.43 -1.02
CA LEU A 13 -11.26 -0.33 -2.15
C LEU A 13 -10.26 -1.40 -1.69
N SER A 14 -9.41 -1.07 -0.71
CA SER A 14 -8.45 -2.01 -0.10
C SER A 14 -9.14 -3.18 0.59
N THR A 15 -10.23 -2.89 1.32
CA THR A 15 -11.05 -3.91 1.97
C THR A 15 -11.73 -4.81 0.93
N MET A 16 -12.21 -4.27 -0.18
CA MET A 16 -12.80 -5.08 -1.25
C MET A 16 -11.79 -6.08 -1.82
N VAL A 17 -10.56 -5.62 -2.12
CA VAL A 17 -9.49 -6.50 -2.60
C VAL A 17 -9.12 -7.58 -1.58
N LEU A 18 -9.03 -7.21 -0.30
CA LEU A 18 -8.82 -8.16 0.79
C LEU A 18 -9.91 -9.25 0.81
N ILE A 19 -11.18 -8.86 0.73
CA ILE A 19 -12.30 -9.81 0.71
C ILE A 19 -12.19 -10.74 -0.50
N THR A 20 -11.89 -10.22 -1.69
CA THR A 20 -11.69 -11.04 -2.89
C THR A 20 -10.58 -12.08 -2.69
N ILE A 21 -9.44 -11.68 -2.11
CA ILE A 21 -8.33 -12.60 -1.84
C ILE A 21 -8.74 -13.68 -0.83
N ILE A 22 -9.45 -13.31 0.23
CA ILE A 22 -9.96 -14.28 1.22
C ILE A 22 -10.90 -15.29 0.55
N LEU A 23 -11.82 -14.82 -0.30
CA LEU A 23 -12.74 -15.71 -1.03
C LEU A 23 -11.97 -16.66 -1.96
N LEU A 24 -10.97 -16.17 -2.69
CA LEU A 24 -10.12 -17.02 -3.55
C LEU A 24 -9.39 -18.11 -2.75
N ILE A 25 -8.89 -17.78 -1.56
CA ILE A 25 -8.26 -18.74 -0.65
C ILE A 25 -9.27 -19.81 -0.21
N ILE A 26 -10.51 -19.42 0.12
CA ILE A 26 -11.56 -20.35 0.55
C ILE A 26 -11.94 -21.31 -0.59
N PHE A 27 -12.05 -20.80 -1.83
CA PHE A 27 -12.42 -21.63 -2.98
C PHE A 27 -11.30 -22.56 -3.47
N ASN A 28 -10.04 -22.25 -3.17
CA ASN A 28 -8.90 -23.08 -3.56
C ASN A 28 -7.88 -23.22 -2.40
N PRO A 29 -8.22 -24.03 -1.38
CA PRO A 29 -7.39 -24.18 -0.19
C PRO A 29 -6.11 -24.96 -0.49
N ILE A 30 -5.02 -24.58 0.16
CA ILE A 30 -3.72 -25.26 0.04
C ILE A 30 -3.62 -26.31 1.14
N ASN A 31 -3.20 -27.53 0.79
CA ASN A 31 -3.14 -28.64 1.75
C ASN A 31 -1.82 -28.72 2.56
N ASN A 32 -0.84 -27.87 2.24
CA ASN A 32 0.42 -27.80 2.99
C ASN A 32 0.33 -26.76 4.12
N LEU A 33 0.60 -27.16 5.36
CA LEU A 33 0.56 -26.31 6.55
C LEU A 33 1.45 -25.06 6.45
N ILE A 34 2.67 -25.19 5.93
CA ILE A 34 3.58 -24.05 5.71
C ILE A 34 3.02 -23.13 4.62
N GLY A 35 2.45 -23.72 3.57
CA GLY A 35 1.80 -22.99 2.48
C GLY A 35 0.59 -22.20 2.97
N GLN A 36 -0.24 -22.79 3.85
CA GLN A 36 -1.37 -22.10 4.47
C GLN A 36 -0.92 -20.92 5.32
N ILE A 37 0.06 -21.11 6.21
CA ILE A 37 0.54 -20.02 7.07
C ILE A 37 1.05 -18.87 6.22
N LEU A 38 1.89 -19.15 5.20
CA LEU A 38 2.45 -18.11 4.34
C LEU A 38 1.38 -17.42 3.51
N LEU A 39 0.53 -18.16 2.78
CA LEU A 39 -0.46 -17.55 1.90
C LEU A 39 -1.61 -16.91 2.64
N TYR A 40 -2.07 -17.48 3.75
CA TYR A 40 -3.28 -17.00 4.43
C TYR A 40 -2.98 -15.80 5.33
N THR A 41 -1.72 -15.53 5.63
CA THR A 41 -1.31 -14.33 6.37
C THR A 41 -0.74 -13.26 5.45
N LEU A 42 0.22 -13.62 4.58
CA LEU A 42 0.92 -12.64 3.77
C LEU A 42 0.06 -12.12 2.62
N LEU A 43 -0.73 -12.99 1.97
CA LEU A 43 -1.52 -12.57 0.81
C LEU A 43 -2.68 -11.63 1.17
N PRO A 44 -3.44 -11.86 2.25
CA PRO A 44 -4.42 -10.88 2.73
C PRO A 44 -3.78 -9.55 3.13
N LEU A 45 -2.67 -9.59 3.88
CA LEU A 45 -1.95 -8.39 4.30
C LEU A 45 -1.46 -7.58 3.10
N TRP A 46 -0.87 -8.25 2.12
CA TRP A 46 -0.44 -7.65 0.86
C TRP A 46 -1.62 -7.07 0.07
N GLY A 47 -2.70 -7.83 -0.05
CA GLY A 47 -3.93 -7.45 -0.75
C GLY A 47 -4.57 -6.19 -0.22
N PHE A 48 -4.61 -6.04 1.11
CA PHE A 48 -5.09 -4.82 1.73
C PHE A 48 -4.12 -3.65 1.53
N SER A 49 -2.81 -3.92 1.56
CA SER A 49 -1.79 -2.88 1.58
C SER A 49 -1.42 -2.33 0.19
N ILE A 50 -1.67 -3.08 -0.88
CA ILE A 50 -1.19 -2.72 -2.22
C ILE A 50 -1.77 -1.40 -2.72
N ILE A 51 -3.07 -1.19 -2.57
CA ILE A 51 -3.77 0.01 -3.04
C ILE A 51 -3.22 1.28 -2.36
N PRO A 52 -3.22 1.41 -1.01
CA PRO A 52 -2.68 2.58 -0.35
C PRO A 52 -1.18 2.75 -0.62
N GLY A 53 -0.43 1.65 -0.76
CA GLY A 53 0.96 1.68 -1.19
C GLY A 53 1.16 2.34 -2.56
N TYR A 54 0.35 1.96 -3.55
CA TYR A 54 0.36 2.57 -4.88
C TYR A 54 0.01 4.07 -4.84
N PHE A 55 -1.00 4.45 -4.07
CA PHE A 55 -1.36 5.86 -3.92
C PHE A 55 -0.22 6.68 -3.31
N TYR A 56 0.50 6.13 -2.33
CA TYR A 56 1.65 6.80 -1.74
C TYR A 56 2.81 6.94 -2.71
N VAL A 57 3.12 5.89 -3.48
CA VAL A 57 4.16 5.95 -4.51
C VAL A 57 3.80 6.98 -5.57
N ALA A 58 2.56 6.97 -6.08
CA ALA A 58 2.11 7.95 -7.06
C ALA A 58 2.20 9.39 -6.51
N PHE A 59 1.84 9.60 -5.25
CA PHE A 59 2.02 10.89 -4.58
C PHE A 59 3.48 11.30 -4.47
N LEU A 60 4.36 10.37 -4.11
CA LEU A 60 5.80 10.60 -3.97
C LEU A 60 6.42 10.97 -5.32
N LEU A 61 6.08 10.21 -6.38
CA LEU A 61 6.55 10.44 -7.74
C LEU A 61 6.12 11.81 -8.28
N ASN A 62 4.89 12.23 -8.01
CA ASN A 62 4.40 13.56 -8.39
C ASN A 62 5.15 14.72 -7.71
N LYS A 63 5.94 14.45 -6.67
CA LYS A 63 6.75 15.45 -5.96
C LYS A 63 8.23 15.39 -6.30
N MET A 64 8.68 14.31 -6.94
CA MET A 64 10.08 14.09 -7.30
C MET A 64 10.36 14.61 -8.70
N THR A 65 11.61 15.00 -8.93
CA THR A 65 12.08 15.31 -10.28
C THR A 65 12.26 14.04 -11.11
N PHE A 66 12.33 14.19 -12.44
CA PHE A 66 12.53 13.07 -13.35
C PHE A 66 13.83 12.30 -13.06
N GLU A 67 14.92 12.99 -12.74
CA GLU A 67 16.21 12.38 -12.41
C GLU A 67 16.17 11.57 -11.10
N GLU A 68 15.49 12.08 -10.07
CA GLU A 68 15.30 11.37 -8.79
C GLU A 68 14.45 10.12 -8.98
N THR A 69 13.42 10.21 -9.83
CA THR A 69 12.55 9.10 -10.19
C THR A 69 13.32 8.01 -10.93
N LEU A 70 14.17 8.38 -11.89
CA LEU A 70 15.04 7.43 -12.61
C LEU A 70 16.03 6.74 -11.68
N LYS A 71 16.63 7.46 -10.72
CA LYS A 71 17.54 6.86 -9.73
C LYS A 71 16.81 5.86 -8.84
N ILE A 72 15.61 6.19 -8.36
CA ILE A 72 14.79 5.28 -7.57
C ILE A 72 14.36 4.07 -8.41
N GLY A 73 13.93 4.29 -9.65
CA GLY A 73 13.57 3.22 -10.58
C GLY A 73 14.75 2.28 -10.89
N PHE A 74 15.96 2.81 -11.03
CA PHE A 74 17.18 2.04 -11.24
C PHE A 74 17.60 1.26 -9.99
N VAL A 75 17.59 1.90 -8.80
CA VAL A 75 17.90 1.23 -7.54
C VAL A 75 16.89 0.14 -7.23
N LEU A 76 15.60 0.42 -7.41
CA LEU A 76 14.55 -0.59 -7.31
C LEU A 76 14.80 -1.68 -8.34
N GLY A 77 15.02 -1.37 -9.62
CA GLY A 77 15.27 -2.37 -10.67
C GLY A 77 16.47 -3.29 -10.42
N VAL A 78 17.59 -2.74 -9.92
CA VAL A 78 18.82 -3.50 -9.60
C VAL A 78 18.65 -4.33 -8.32
N VAL A 79 17.99 -3.80 -7.29
CA VAL A 79 17.68 -4.55 -6.06
C VAL A 79 16.59 -5.61 -6.31
N LEU A 80 15.67 -5.35 -7.24
CA LEU A 80 14.58 -6.24 -7.62
C LEU A 80 15.08 -7.47 -8.40
N GLY A 81 16.28 -7.46 -8.99
CA GLY A 81 16.82 -8.60 -9.75
C GLY A 81 16.99 -9.92 -8.97
N PHE A 82 16.94 -9.91 -7.63
CA PHE A 82 17.20 -11.10 -6.79
C PHE A 82 16.06 -11.50 -5.83
N PHE A 83 15.06 -10.64 -5.56
CA PHE A 83 14.04 -10.85 -4.51
C PHE A 83 12.60 -10.45 -4.92
N VAL A 84 12.28 -10.49 -6.22
CA VAL A 84 10.99 -10.01 -6.80
C VAL A 84 9.74 -10.52 -6.06
N PHE A 85 9.76 -11.74 -5.54
CA PHE A 85 8.55 -12.39 -5.01
C PHE A 85 8.21 -12.01 -3.57
N SER A 86 9.19 -11.80 -2.69
CA SER A 86 8.95 -11.50 -1.26
C SER A 86 8.82 -10.00 -0.98
N LEU A 87 9.42 -9.17 -1.84
CA LEU A 87 9.49 -7.71 -1.65
C LEU A 87 8.12 -7.02 -1.60
N PRO A 88 7.13 -7.36 -2.45
CA PRO A 88 5.81 -6.74 -2.40
C PRO A 88 5.12 -6.96 -1.05
N PHE A 89 5.30 -8.14 -0.43
CA PHE A 89 4.66 -8.51 0.83
C PHE A 89 5.12 -7.67 2.02
N PHE A 90 6.37 -7.17 2.00
CA PHE A 90 6.89 -6.28 3.06
C PHE A 90 6.80 -4.81 2.67
N LEU A 91 7.04 -4.51 1.38
CA LEU A 91 7.05 -3.14 0.87
C LEU A 91 5.65 -2.54 0.83
N ALA A 92 4.63 -3.28 0.38
CA ALA A 92 3.27 -2.75 0.29
C ALA A 92 2.72 -2.35 1.67
N PRO A 93 2.81 -3.17 2.73
CA PRO A 93 2.41 -2.76 4.09
C PRO A 93 3.20 -1.55 4.61
N TYR A 94 4.51 -1.49 4.36
CA TYR A 94 5.31 -0.34 4.74
C TYR A 94 4.83 0.95 4.06
N LEU A 95 4.61 0.91 2.74
CA LEU A 95 4.13 2.06 1.97
C LEU A 95 2.71 2.45 2.36
N MET A 96 1.85 1.48 2.70
CA MET A 96 0.52 1.75 3.26
C MET A 96 0.62 2.53 4.57
N VAL A 97 1.50 2.14 5.49
CA VAL A 97 1.67 2.87 6.76
C VAL A 97 2.12 4.30 6.47
N LYS A 98 3.06 4.49 5.54
CA LYS A 98 3.50 5.83 5.12
C LYS A 98 2.36 6.63 4.48
N TYR A 99 1.50 6.00 3.69
CA TYR A 99 0.30 6.62 3.13
C TYR A 99 -0.60 7.19 4.22
N TYR A 100 -1.01 6.36 5.18
CA TYR A 100 -1.97 6.77 6.20
C TYR A 100 -1.36 7.80 7.16
N LEU A 101 -0.08 7.66 7.54
CA LEU A 101 0.62 8.68 8.31
C LEU A 101 0.65 10.03 7.59
N TYR A 102 0.99 10.03 6.29
CA TYR A 102 1.00 11.24 5.47
C TYR A 102 -0.37 11.92 5.45
N ILE A 103 -1.43 11.13 5.23
CA ILE A 103 -2.81 11.63 5.21
C ILE A 103 -3.22 12.21 6.57
N CYS A 104 -2.93 11.52 7.68
CA CYS A 104 -3.25 11.99 9.03
C CYS A 104 -2.57 13.34 9.33
N VAL A 105 -1.28 13.48 9.00
CA VAL A 105 -0.55 14.75 9.17
C VAL A 105 -1.19 15.85 8.34
N LYS A 106 -1.56 15.58 7.09
CA LYS A 106 -2.20 16.56 6.22
C LYS A 106 -3.58 16.99 6.69
N ILE A 107 -4.38 16.06 7.17
CA ILE A 107 -5.70 16.35 7.74
C ILE A 107 -5.56 17.27 8.95
N LYS A 108 -4.61 16.99 9.86
CA LYS A 108 -4.36 17.83 11.02
C LYS A 108 -3.94 19.26 10.63
N GLN A 109 -3.14 19.40 9.57
CA GLN A 109 -2.78 20.71 9.03
C GLN A 109 -3.99 21.46 8.45
N GLU A 110 -4.88 20.78 7.72
CA GLU A 110 -6.13 21.39 7.20
C GLU A 110 -7.01 21.92 8.35
N GLU A 111 -7.21 21.11 9.40
CA GLU A 111 -8.05 21.47 10.55
C GLU A 111 -7.50 22.66 11.34
N GLN A 112 -6.16 22.75 11.49
CA GLN A 112 -5.54 23.91 12.13
C GLN A 112 -5.76 25.19 11.31
N LEU A 113 -5.62 25.12 9.99
CA LEU A 113 -5.83 26.29 9.10
C LEU A 113 -7.30 26.73 9.06
N GLU A 114 -8.25 25.80 9.14
CA GLU A 114 -9.68 26.11 9.19
C GLU A 114 -10.12 26.70 10.54
N GLY A 115 -9.45 26.35 11.65
CA GLY A 115 -9.75 26.89 12.98
C GLY A 115 -9.14 28.26 13.29
N PHE A 116 -8.30 28.81 12.40
CA PHE A 116 -7.75 30.16 12.49
C PHE A 116 -8.52 31.21 11.65
N ASN A 117 -9.52 30.78 10.87
CA ASN A 117 -10.45 31.62 10.12
C ASN A 117 -11.85 31.59 10.74
#